data_AF-A0A2S4Y798-F1
#
_entry.id   AF-A0A2S4Y798-F1
#
_cell.length_a   1.000
_cell.length_b   1.000
_cell.length_c   1.000
_cell.angle_alpha   90.00
_cell.angle_beta   90.00
_cell.angle_gamma   90.00
#
_symmetry.space_group_name_H-M   'P 1'
#
loop_
_entity.id
_entity.type
_entity.pdbx_description
1 polymer ?
#
loop_
_entity_poly.entity_id
_entity_poly.type
_entity_poly.pdbx_seq_one_letter_code
_entity_poly.pdbx_strand_id
1 'polypeptide(L)'
;MVTGTGGPAQPVAGVYEKLITQSVQQELGQLEAMGWKAIDAEVSAESSPHVLARHIGEVVAHRLNQLPPDQQVPFVNQILESLATCTAGRIDAEPISTVADGPRQLLALARQEAPGAYTIRPPSSWAGG
;
A
#
# COMPACT_ATOMS: atom_id res chain seq x y z
N MET A 1 -11.91 -21.98 -42.53
CA MET A 1 -11.44 -22.93 -41.50
C MET A 1 -10.27 -22.26 -40.81
N VAL A 2 -10.48 -21.71 -39.61
CA VAL A 2 -9.45 -20.95 -38.86
C VAL A 2 -8.87 -21.93 -37.82
N THR A 3 -7.61 -22.30 -37.96
CA THR A 3 -6.90 -23.11 -36.96
C THR A 3 -6.20 -22.18 -35.97
N GLY A 4 -6.60 -22.29 -34.70
CA GLY A 4 -6.04 -21.52 -33.60
C GLY A 4 -4.59 -21.90 -33.29
N THR A 5 -3.77 -20.88 -33.09
CA THR A 5 -2.47 -20.95 -32.42
C THR A 5 -2.58 -20.20 -31.11
N GLY A 6 -3.14 -20.85 -30.09
CA GLY A 6 -3.03 -20.39 -28.70
C GLY A 6 -1.59 -20.59 -28.24
N GLY A 7 -0.71 -19.64 -28.55
CA GLY A 7 0.57 -19.52 -27.85
C GLY A 7 0.31 -19.32 -26.35
N PRO A 8 1.27 -19.67 -25.46
CA PRO A 8 1.10 -19.43 -24.03
C PRO A 8 0.76 -17.95 -23.87
N ALA A 9 -0.44 -17.68 -23.33
CA ALA A 9 -0.89 -16.32 -23.10
C ALA A 9 0.18 -15.63 -22.26
N GLN A 10 0.87 -14.65 -22.84
CA GLN A 10 1.83 -13.86 -22.10
C GLN A 10 1.07 -13.30 -20.88
N PRO A 11 1.56 -13.53 -19.65
CA PRO A 11 0.94 -12.98 -18.47
C PRO A 11 0.72 -11.49 -18.70
N VAL A 12 -0.53 -11.04 -18.58
CA VAL A 12 -0.85 -9.62 -18.69
C VAL A 12 -0.17 -8.93 -17.51
N ALA A 13 0.83 -8.10 -17.81
CA ALA A 13 1.50 -7.25 -16.81
C ALA A 13 0.44 -6.46 -16.02
N GLY A 14 0.59 -6.43 -14.69
CA GLY A 14 -0.39 -5.84 -13.76
C GLY A 14 -1.48 -6.76 -13.20
N VAL A 15 -1.85 -7.88 -13.85
CA VAL A 15 -2.96 -8.75 -13.36
C VAL A 15 -2.47 -9.86 -12.43
N TYR A 16 -1.23 -10.34 -12.63
CA TYR A 16 -0.65 -11.47 -11.88
C TYR A 16 0.67 -11.11 -11.17
N GLU A 17 0.92 -9.82 -10.92
CA GLU A 17 2.15 -9.36 -10.28
C GLU A 17 2.18 -9.74 -8.79
N LYS A 18 2.45 -11.01 -8.50
CA LYS A 18 2.92 -11.43 -7.19
C LYS A 18 4.41 -11.15 -7.13
N LEU A 19 4.80 -10.21 -6.27
CA LEU A 19 6.20 -9.95 -6.00
C LEU A 19 6.88 -11.23 -5.50
N ILE A 20 7.97 -11.63 -6.16
CA ILE A 20 8.82 -12.73 -5.69
C ILE A 20 9.65 -12.22 -4.53
N THR A 21 9.21 -12.52 -3.31
CA THR A 21 9.98 -12.28 -2.08
C THR A 21 11.07 -13.34 -1.92
N GLN A 22 11.99 -13.14 -0.97
CA GLN A 22 13.01 -14.15 -0.65
C GLN A 22 12.41 -15.51 -0.27
N SER A 23 11.29 -15.52 0.46
CA SER A 23 10.59 -16.76 0.80
C SER A 23 9.99 -17.44 -0.43
N VAL A 24 9.38 -16.69 -1.34
CA VAL A 24 8.87 -17.23 -2.62
C VAL A 24 10.03 -17.75 -3.47
N GLN A 25 11.16 -17.07 -3.51
CA GLN A 25 12.35 -17.52 -4.23
C GLN A 25 12.87 -18.86 -3.68
N GLN A 26 12.87 -19.05 -2.36
CA GLN A 26 13.23 -20.32 -1.74
C GLN A 26 12.23 -21.44 -2.08
N GLU A 27 10.93 -21.15 -2.05
CA GLU A 27 9.88 -22.10 -2.46
C GLU A 27 10.00 -22.49 -3.94
N LEU A 28 10.26 -21.52 -4.82
CA LEU A 28 10.50 -21.76 -6.25
C LEU A 28 11.71 -22.68 -6.46
N GLY A 29 12.81 -22.47 -5.74
CA GLY A 29 13.98 -23.35 -5.82
C GLY A 29 13.67 -24.81 -5.42
N GLN A 30 12.80 -25.02 -4.44
CA GLN A 30 12.35 -26.37 -4.07
C GLN A 30 11.48 -26.99 -5.17
N LEU A 31 10.60 -26.21 -5.79
CA LEU A 31 9.77 -26.64 -6.91
C LEU A 31 10.62 -27.00 -8.13
N GLU A 32 11.63 -26.19 -8.43
CA GLU A 32 12.57 -26.44 -9.53
C GLU A 32 13.39 -27.71 -9.32
N ALA A 33 13.82 -27.98 -8.08
CA ALA A 33 14.47 -29.25 -7.73
C ALA A 33 13.57 -30.48 -7.93
N MET A 34 12.24 -30.29 -7.89
CA MET A 34 11.24 -31.34 -8.20
C MET A 34 10.89 -31.40 -9.70
N GLY A 35 11.61 -30.68 -10.56
CA GLY A 35 11.43 -30.70 -12.01
C GLY A 35 10.37 -29.72 -12.54
N TRP A 36 9.82 -28.85 -11.70
CA TRP A 36 8.99 -27.74 -12.16
C TRP A 36 9.87 -26.63 -12.75
N LYS A 37 9.29 -25.75 -13.58
CA LYS A 37 10.00 -24.60 -14.11
C LYS A 37 9.24 -23.33 -13.76
N ALA A 38 9.89 -22.42 -13.04
CA ALA A 38 9.34 -21.10 -12.81
C ALA A 38 9.31 -20.31 -14.13
N ILE A 39 8.26 -19.52 -14.31
CA ILE A 39 8.16 -18.52 -15.38
C ILE A 39 7.91 -17.19 -14.67
N ASP A 40 8.96 -16.41 -14.54
CA ASP A 40 8.94 -15.07 -13.95
C ASP A 40 9.54 -14.04 -14.90
N ALA A 41 9.34 -12.77 -14.57
CA ALA A 41 9.85 -11.63 -15.29
C ALA A 41 10.09 -10.47 -14.30
N GLU A 42 11.01 -9.58 -14.66
CA GLU A 42 11.19 -8.33 -13.92
C GLU A 42 9.93 -7.47 -14.01
N VAL A 43 9.58 -6.81 -12.91
CA VAL A 43 8.56 -5.75 -12.90
C VAL A 43 9.15 -4.52 -13.57
N SER A 44 8.40 -3.86 -14.45
CA SER A 44 8.89 -2.67 -15.15
C SER A 44 9.23 -1.53 -14.18
N ALA A 45 10.06 -0.59 -14.62
CA ALA A 45 10.44 0.57 -13.81
C ALA A 45 9.22 1.44 -13.43
N GLU A 46 8.24 1.54 -14.32
CA GLU A 46 7.01 2.31 -14.14
C GLU A 46 6.11 1.66 -13.07
N SER A 47 6.03 0.33 -13.04
CA SER A 47 5.19 -0.42 -12.10
C SER A 47 5.89 -0.71 -10.76
N SER A 48 7.23 -0.73 -10.73
CA SER A 48 8.02 -1.14 -9.57
C SER A 48 7.64 -0.39 -8.27
N PRO A 49 7.51 0.97 -8.25
CA PRO A 49 7.11 1.67 -7.04
C PRO A 49 5.75 1.21 -6.50
N HIS A 50 4.79 0.96 -7.39
CA HIS A 50 3.44 0.55 -7.01
C HIS A 50 3.42 -0.87 -6.44
N VAL A 51 4.09 -1.82 -7.10
CA VAL A 51 4.16 -3.23 -6.63
C VAL A 51 4.86 -3.34 -5.28
N LEU A 52 5.96 -2.61 -5.09
CA LEU A 52 6.68 -2.57 -3.82
C LEU A 52 5.85 -1.92 -2.71
N ALA A 53 5.21 -0.78 -2.99
CA ALA A 53 4.34 -0.10 -2.02
C ALA A 53 3.15 -0.99 -1.61
N ARG A 54 2.55 -1.69 -2.57
CA ARG A 54 1.48 -2.65 -2.30
C ARG A 54 1.94 -3.77 -1.36
N HIS A 55 3.09 -4.39 -1.64
CA HIS A 55 3.63 -5.45 -0.77
C HIS A 55 3.87 -4.97 0.66
N ILE A 56 4.49 -3.79 0.83
CA ILE A 56 4.71 -3.19 2.15
C ILE A 56 3.36 -2.94 2.85
N GLY A 57 2.38 -2.36 2.14
CA GLY A 57 1.04 -2.11 2.67
C GLY A 57 0.33 -3.37 3.14
N GLU A 58 0.40 -4.45 2.36
CA GLU A 58 -0.17 -5.76 2.73
C GLU A 58 0.49 -6.33 4.01
N VAL A 59 1.82 -6.26 4.11
CA VAL A 59 2.55 -6.72 5.30
C VAL A 59 2.20 -5.89 6.53
N VAL A 60 2.17 -4.56 6.41
CA VAL A 60 1.82 -3.64 7.50
C VAL A 60 0.37 -3.87 7.95
N ALA A 61 -0.57 -4.02 7.02
CA ALA A 61 -1.97 -4.30 7.33
C ALA A 61 -2.12 -5.63 8.10
N HIS A 62 -1.41 -6.68 7.68
CA HIS A 62 -1.40 -7.96 8.38
C HIS A 62 -0.88 -7.83 9.82
N ARG A 63 0.19 -7.05 10.03
CA ARG A 63 0.75 -6.79 11.36
C ARG A 63 -0.20 -5.98 12.24
N LEU A 64 -0.80 -4.92 11.71
CA LEU A 64 -1.77 -4.09 12.45
C LEU A 64 -2.96 -4.92 12.94
N ASN A 65 -3.46 -5.85 12.13
CA ASN A 65 -4.56 -6.75 12.51
C ASN A 65 -4.21 -7.73 13.64
N GLN A 66 -2.92 -7.96 13.90
CA GLN A 66 -2.44 -8.83 14.98
C GLN A 66 -2.14 -8.06 16.28
N LEU A 67 -2.05 -6.74 16.22
CA LEU A 67 -1.73 -5.90 17.37
C LEU A 67 -2.97 -5.56 18.20
N PRO A 68 -2.82 -5.45 19.53
CA PRO A 68 -3.83 -4.82 20.39
C PRO A 68 -4.17 -3.40 19.90
N PRO A 69 -5.44 -2.96 19.99
CA PRO A 69 -5.87 -1.65 19.47
C PRO A 69 -5.05 -0.46 19.99
N ASP A 70 -4.59 -0.51 21.24
CA ASP A 70 -3.76 0.51 21.88
C ASP A 70 -2.32 0.57 21.34
N GLN A 71 -1.86 -0.47 20.65
CA GLN A 71 -0.51 -0.55 20.07
C GLN A 71 -0.46 -0.20 18.58
N GLN A 72 -1.62 -0.12 17.91
CA GLN A 72 -1.67 0.13 16.47
C GLN A 72 -1.10 1.51 16.09
N VAL A 73 -1.55 2.59 16.74
CA VAL A 73 -1.06 3.95 16.44
C VAL A 73 0.43 4.12 16.76
N PRO A 74 0.94 3.68 17.94
CA PRO A 74 2.39 3.69 18.21
C PRO A 74 3.20 2.97 17.12
N PHE A 75 2.75 1.79 16.68
CA PHE A 75 3.42 1.02 15.63
C PHE A 75 3.43 1.75 14.28
N VAL A 76 2.30 2.35 13.86
CA VAL A 76 2.25 3.15 12.62
C VAL A 76 3.22 4.33 12.70
N ASN A 77 3.23 5.06 13.83
CA ASN A 77 4.11 6.21 13.99
C ASN A 77 5.59 5.83 13.96
N GLN A 78 5.96 4.67 14.51
CA GLN A 78 7.33 4.15 14.41
C GLN A 78 7.75 3.89 12.95
N ILE A 79 6.84 3.36 12.12
CA ILE A 79 7.09 3.17 10.68
C ILE A 79 7.28 4.53 9.99
N LEU A 80 6.38 5.49 10.25
CA LEU A 80 6.43 6.83 9.64
C LEU A 80 7.70 7.60 10.00
N GLU A 81 8.13 7.52 11.26
CA GLU A 81 9.38 8.11 11.73
C GLU A 81 10.58 7.48 11.02
N SER A 82 10.60 6.14 10.90
CA SER A 82 11.65 5.43 10.16
C SER A 82 11.73 5.90 8.71
N LEU A 83 10.60 6.08 8.03
CA LEU A 83 10.56 6.60 6.67
C LEU A 83 11.06 8.05 6.58
N ALA A 84 10.68 8.91 7.53
CA ALA A 84 11.10 10.30 7.58
C ALA A 84 12.62 10.44 7.73
N THR A 85 13.25 9.62 8.57
CA THR A 85 14.71 9.63 8.75
C THR A 85 15.47 9.22 7.49
N CYS A 86 14.95 8.26 6.71
CA CYS A 86 15.56 7.86 5.44
C CYS A 86 15.51 8.95 4.35
N THR A 87 14.57 9.90 4.45
CA THR A 87 14.41 11.00 3.49
C THR A 87 15.02 12.32 3.94
N ALA A 88 15.56 12.38 5.16
CA ALA A 88 16.17 13.59 5.71
C ALA A 88 17.32 14.08 4.81
N GLY A 89 17.14 15.25 4.20
CA GLY A 89 18.11 15.86 3.27
C GLY A 89 17.69 15.89 1.79
N ARG A 90 16.58 15.25 1.42
CA ARG A 90 15.96 15.50 0.09
C ARG A 90 15.10 16.76 0.17
N ILE A 91 15.44 17.76 -0.65
CA ILE A 91 14.82 19.09 -0.66
C ILE A 91 13.33 19.03 -1.07
N ASP A 92 12.93 17.98 -1.79
CA ASP A 92 11.58 17.81 -2.34
C ASP A 92 10.71 16.80 -1.56
N ALA A 93 11.13 16.39 -0.35
CA ALA A 93 10.35 15.45 0.45
C ALA A 93 9.18 16.16 1.16
N GLU A 94 7.95 15.80 0.82
CA GLU A 94 6.77 16.22 1.58
C GLU A 94 6.90 15.81 3.06
N PRO A 95 6.51 16.69 4.01
CA PRO A 95 6.62 16.38 5.43
C PRO A 95 5.73 15.19 5.81
N ILE A 96 6.35 14.11 6.28
CA ILE A 96 5.64 12.93 6.79
C ILE A 96 5.08 13.28 8.18
N SER A 97 3.75 13.37 8.26
CA SER A 97 3.04 13.64 9.52
C SER A 97 2.74 12.36 10.29
N THR A 98 2.86 12.39 11.62
CA THR A 98 2.46 11.29 12.51
C THR A 98 0.94 11.22 12.66
N VAL A 99 0.44 10.01 12.94
CA VAL A 99 -0.97 9.77 13.28
C VAL A 99 -1.22 10.24 14.72
N ALA A 100 -2.29 11.02 14.92
CA ALA A 100 -2.73 11.45 16.24
C ALA A 100 -3.29 10.28 17.07
N ASP A 101 -3.40 10.45 18.39
CA ASP A 101 -3.90 9.40 19.29
C ASP A 101 -5.25 8.82 18.86
N GLY A 102 -5.31 7.49 18.73
CA GLY A 102 -6.46 6.74 18.25
C GLY A 102 -6.69 6.87 16.73
N PRO A 103 -7.05 5.78 16.02
CA PRO A 103 -7.41 5.87 14.61
C PRO A 103 -8.75 6.60 14.48
N ARG A 104 -8.71 7.88 14.08
CA ARG A 104 -9.89 8.71 13.87
C ARG A 104 -10.01 9.13 12.43
N GLN A 105 -11.23 9.05 11.91
CA GLN A 105 -11.59 9.59 10.61
C GLN A 105 -12.36 10.90 10.79
N LEU A 106 -11.98 11.94 10.05
CA LEU A 106 -12.76 13.17 9.98
C LEU A 106 -14.01 12.93 9.14
N LEU A 107 -15.19 12.97 9.78
CA LEU A 107 -16.46 12.67 9.11
C LEU A 107 -17.17 13.90 8.56
N ALA A 108 -17.07 15.03 9.26
CA ALA A 108 -17.64 16.32 8.85
C ALA A 108 -17.07 17.46 9.70
N LEU A 109 -17.24 18.69 9.22
CA LEU A 109 -17.05 19.91 10.00
C LEU A 109 -18.41 20.57 10.25
N ALA A 110 -18.60 21.14 11.43
CA ALA A 110 -19.79 21.90 11.79
C ALA A 110 -19.43 23.38 11.90
N ARG A 111 -20.12 24.24 11.15
CA ARG A 111 -20.03 25.70 11.31
C ARG A 111 -21.25 26.20 12.06
N GLN A 112 -21.02 26.93 13.15
CA GLN A 112 -22.10 27.56 13.89
C GLN A 112 -22.61 28.78 13.14
N GLU A 113 -23.91 28.85 12.90
CA GLU A 113 -24.58 30.00 12.26
C GLU A 113 -25.31 30.86 13.31
N ALA A 114 -25.81 30.23 14.38
CA ALA A 114 -26.45 30.89 15.51
C ALA A 114 -26.29 30.01 16.78
N PRO A 115 -26.59 30.52 17.99
CA PRO A 115 -26.60 29.71 19.21
C PRO A 115 -27.46 28.44 19.04
N GLY A 116 -26.83 27.26 19.10
CA GLY A 116 -27.49 25.97 18.92
C GLY A 116 -27.76 25.52 17.47
N ALA A 117 -27.48 26.35 16.45
CA ALA A 117 -27.69 26.02 15.04
C ALA A 117 -26.36 25.84 14.30
N TYR A 118 -26.15 24.64 13.74
CA TYR A 118 -24.93 24.26 13.03
C TYR A 118 -25.22 23.79 11.60
N THR A 119 -24.41 24.26 10.66
CA THR A 119 -24.35 23.72 9.29
C THR A 119 -23.25 22.67 9.22
N ILE A 120 -23.61 21.44 8.83
CA ILE A 120 -22.67 20.33 8.67
C ILE A 120 -22.14 20.29 7.24
N ARG A 121 -20.81 20.16 7.08
CA ARG A 121 -20.09 20.11 5.79
C ARG A 121 -19.24 18.84 5.73
N PRO A 122 -19.47 17.92 4.77
CA PRO A 122 -18.64 16.74 4.61
C PRO A 122 -17.25 17.09 4.02
N PRO A 123 -16.22 16.24 4.20
CA PRO A 123 -14.86 16.47 3.70
C PRO A 123 -14.74 16.74 2.20
N SER A 124 -15.55 16.07 1.39
CA SER A 124 -15.57 16.24 -0.07
C SER A 124 -16.03 17.63 -0.52
N SER A 125 -16.65 18.42 0.35
CA SER A 125 -17.14 19.77 0.03
C SER A 125 -16.10 20.89 0.21
N TRP A 126 -14.85 20.56 0.56
CA TRP A 126 -13.79 21.56 0.81
C TRP A 126 -12.93 21.90 -0.41
N ALA A 127 -12.94 21.08 -1.47
CA ALA A 127 -12.07 21.25 -2.64
C ALA A 127 -12.51 22.38 -3.61
N GLY A 128 -13.40 23.28 -3.19
CA GLY A 128 -13.86 24.41 -4.00
C GLY A 128 -14.08 25.65 -3.13
N GLY A 129 -13.07 26.53 -3.12
CA GLY A 129 -13.08 27.84 -2.47
C GLY A 129 -11.87 28.65 -2.89
#